data_AF-A0A1V5VQA5-F1
#
_entry.id   AF-A0A1V5VQA5-F1
#
_cell.length_a   1.000
_cell.length_b   1.000
_cell.length_c   1.000
_cell.angle_alpha   90.00
_cell.angle_beta   90.00
_cell.angle_gamma   90.00
#
_symmetry.space_group_name_H-M   'P 1'
#
loop_
_entity.id
_entity.type
_entity.pdbx_description
1 polymer ?
#
loop_
_entity_poly.entity_id
_entity_poly.type
_entity_poly.pdbx_seq_one_letter_code
_entity_poly.pdbx_strand_id
1 'polypeptide(L)'
;MAEIKELLEELEADVVIFDRPISPRVQRNLEEIFQSAVIDRDEVILQIFADRAQTKEAMLQVELARLQYSLPRLVRKWTNLSQQRGGVRGSRGEGETQLELDRRQIQNVAIAAALAEA
;
A
#
# COMPACT_ATOMS: atom_id res chain seq x y z
N MET A 1 16.90 15.74 3.12
CA MET A 1 16.95 14.25 3.04
C MET A 1 18.11 13.70 3.85
N ALA A 2 19.36 14.16 3.61
CA ALA A 2 20.51 13.75 4.43
C ALA A 2 20.29 14.01 5.93
N GLU A 3 19.82 15.20 6.29
CA GLU A 3 19.49 15.58 7.67
C GLU A 3 18.47 14.65 8.35
N ILE A 4 17.42 14.22 7.63
CA ILE A 4 16.42 13.29 8.18
C ILE A 4 17.02 11.91 8.40
N LYS A 5 17.93 11.48 7.52
CA LYS A 5 18.62 10.20 7.66
C LYS A 5 19.57 10.21 8.86
N GLU A 6 20.31 11.29 9.07
CA GLU A 6 21.17 11.45 10.25
C GLU A 6 20.36 11.43 11.54
N LEU A 7 19.21 12.13 11.57
CA LEU A 7 18.31 12.09 12.72
C LEU A 7 17.71 10.70 12.98
N LEU A 8 17.44 9.90 11.93
CA LEU A 8 16.98 8.52 12.09
C LEU A 8 18.03 7.64 12.76
N GLU A 9 19.30 7.79 12.36
CA GLU A 9 20.43 7.05 12.93
C GLU A 9 20.71 7.49 14.37
N GLU A 10 20.63 8.79 14.66
CA GLU A 10 20.84 9.35 16.00
C GLU A 10 19.73 8.98 16.99
N LEU A 11 18.47 8.98 16.53
CA LEU A 11 17.31 8.69 17.36
C LEU A 11 16.93 7.21 17.42
N GLU A 12 17.64 6.35 16.68
CA GLU A 12 17.32 4.92 16.52
C GLU A 12 15.84 4.69 16.16
N ALA A 13 15.29 5.53 15.28
CA ALA A 13 13.86 5.51 14.96
C ALA A 13 13.54 4.50 13.84
N ASP A 14 12.52 3.65 14.06
CA ASP A 14 12.11 2.63 13.09
C ASP A 14 11.20 3.16 11.96
N VAL A 15 10.51 4.28 12.22
CA VAL A 15 9.43 4.80 11.36
C VAL A 15 9.53 6.31 11.19
N VAL A 16 9.41 6.78 9.94
CA VAL A 16 9.20 8.19 9.60
C VAL A 16 7.72 8.42 9.28
N ILE A 17 7.11 9.39 9.94
CA ILE A 17 5.71 9.78 9.70
C ILE A 17 5.65 11.13 8.98
N PHE A 18 4.97 11.16 7.83
CA PHE A 18 4.70 12.40 7.10
C PHE A 18 3.29 12.92 7.38
N ASP A 19 3.21 14.20 7.73
CA ASP A 19 1.95 14.85 8.09
C ASP A 19 0.95 15.00 6.92
N ARG A 20 1.43 14.91 5.68
CA ARG A 20 0.58 14.98 4.48
C ARG A 20 0.60 13.64 3.74
N PRO A 21 -0.50 13.28 3.05
CA PRO A 21 -0.53 12.11 2.19
C PRO A 21 0.59 12.16 1.16
N ILE A 22 1.26 11.03 0.97
CA ILE A 22 2.33 10.92 -0.02
C ILE A 22 1.97 9.86 -1.07
N SER A 23 2.30 10.15 -2.32
CA SER A 23 2.05 9.18 -3.40
C SER A 23 2.85 7.88 -3.16
N PRO A 24 2.35 6.72 -3.64
CA PRO A 24 3.06 5.44 -3.53
C PRO A 24 4.48 5.43 -4.12
N ARG A 25 4.77 6.33 -5.07
CA ARG A 25 6.12 6.48 -5.64
C ARG A 25 7.03 7.21 -4.66
N VAL A 26 6.54 8.29 -4.06
CA VAL A 26 7.30 9.10 -3.10
C VAL A 26 7.60 8.26 -1.85
N GLN A 27 6.61 7.55 -1.30
CA GLN A 27 6.83 6.68 -0.13
C GLN A 27 7.99 5.71 -0.35
N ARG A 28 7.97 4.95 -1.44
CA ARG A 28 9.03 3.96 -1.72
C ARG A 28 10.40 4.57 -1.90
N ASN A 29 10.49 5.68 -2.64
CA ASN A 29 11.75 6.38 -2.79
C ASN A 29 12.30 6.83 -1.42
N LEU A 30 11.42 7.26 -0.50
CA LEU A 30 11.82 7.65 0.85
C LEU A 30 12.24 6.43 1.68
N GLU A 31 11.50 5.31 1.61
CA GLU A 31 11.88 4.04 2.26
C GLU A 31 13.26 3.57 1.78
N GLU A 32 13.55 3.67 0.49
CA GLU A 32 14.88 3.33 -0.07
C GLU A 32 15.98 4.28 0.41
N ILE A 33 15.69 5.58 0.54
CA ILE A 33 16.68 6.58 1.00
C ILE A 33 16.95 6.42 2.51
N PHE A 34 15.90 6.22 3.30
CA PHE A 34 15.95 6.18 4.76
C PHE A 34 16.23 4.78 5.32
N GLN A 35 16.09 3.72 4.52
CA GLN A 35 16.21 2.33 4.96
C GLN A 35 15.31 2.00 6.17
N SER A 36 14.20 2.75 6.30
CA SER A 36 13.26 2.70 7.42
C SER A 36 11.83 2.76 6.89
N ALA A 37 10.85 2.34 7.68
CA ALA A 37 9.45 2.38 7.26
C ALA A 37 8.98 3.83 7.16
N VAL A 38 8.26 4.16 6.09
CA VAL A 38 7.71 5.50 5.87
C VAL A 38 6.20 5.40 5.77
N ILE A 39 5.49 6.10 6.65
CA ILE A 39 4.04 6.18 6.62
C ILE A 39 3.59 7.63 6.51
N ASP A 40 2.36 7.85 6.05
CA ASP A 40 1.74 9.16 6.05
C ASP A 40 0.56 9.22 7.04
N ARG A 41 -0.01 10.42 7.18
CA ARG A 41 -1.15 10.67 8.05
C ARG A 41 -2.33 9.73 7.77
N ASP A 42 -2.58 9.37 6.52
CA ASP A 42 -3.72 8.52 6.16
C ASP A 42 -3.55 7.11 6.75
N GLU A 43 -2.35 6.52 6.67
CA GLU A 43 -2.05 5.22 7.30
C GLU A 43 -2.22 5.29 8.83
N VAL A 44 -1.75 6.37 9.46
CA VAL A 44 -1.91 6.59 10.91
C VAL A 44 -3.39 6.66 11.29
N ILE A 45 -4.21 7.38 10.52
CA ILE A 45 -5.65 7.49 10.76
C ILE A 45 -6.33 6.12 10.59
N LEU A 46 -5.98 5.37 9.55
CA LEU A 46 -6.50 4.02 9.32
C LEU A 46 -6.10 3.05 10.44
N GLN A 47 -4.90 3.20 11.01
CA GLN A 47 -4.47 2.44 12.18
C GLN A 47 -5.32 2.77 13.40
N ILE A 48 -5.50 4.06 13.70
CA ILE A 48 -6.33 4.51 14.82
C ILE A 48 -7.77 4.02 14.67
N PHE A 49 -8.34 4.04 13.47
CA PHE A 49 -9.69 3.53 13.24
C PHE A 49 -9.78 2.02 13.39
N ALA A 50 -8.78 1.26 12.95
CA ALA A 50 -8.76 -0.18 13.16
C ALA A 50 -8.71 -0.54 14.64
N ASP A 51 -7.91 0.18 15.42
CA ASP A 51 -7.78 -0.04 16.86
C ASP A 51 -9.08 0.31 17.60
N ARG A 52 -9.92 1.19 17.03
CA ARG A 52 -11.16 1.68 17.65
C ARG A 52 -12.44 1.03 17.13
N ALA A 53 -12.41 0.34 15.99
CA ALA A 53 -13.60 -0.26 15.40
C ALA A 53 -14.14 -1.41 16.28
N GLN A 54 -15.33 -1.23 16.87
CA GLN A 54 -15.95 -2.23 17.76
C GLN A 54 -17.13 -2.97 17.12
N THR A 55 -17.76 -2.38 16.10
CA THR A 55 -18.90 -2.99 15.40
C THR A 55 -18.42 -3.67 14.11
N LYS A 56 -19.16 -4.70 13.67
CA LYS A 56 -18.85 -5.40 12.41
C LYS A 56 -18.83 -4.46 11.21
N GLU A 57 -19.77 -3.52 11.16
CA GLU A 57 -19.86 -2.51 10.10
C GLU A 57 -18.63 -1.60 10.10
N ALA A 58 -18.24 -1.06 11.27
CA ALA A 58 -17.04 -0.22 11.37
C ALA A 58 -15.76 -1.00 11.02
N MET A 59 -15.65 -2.27 11.40
CA MET A 59 -14.52 -3.12 11.04
C MET A 59 -14.43 -3.30 9.52
N LEU A 60 -15.56 -3.58 8.85
CA LEU A 60 -15.63 -3.72 7.40
C LEU A 60 -15.26 -2.42 6.67
N GLN A 61 -15.75 -1.27 7.14
CA GLN A 61 -15.39 0.04 6.59
C GLN A 61 -13.90 0.33 6.69
N VAL A 62 -13.30 0.05 7.85
CA VAL A 62 -11.86 0.27 8.04
C VAL A 62 -11.04 -0.69 7.18
N GLU A 63 -11.45 -1.95 7.09
CA GLU A 63 -10.79 -2.95 6.24
C GLU A 63 -10.86 -2.55 4.76
N LEU A 64 -12.03 -2.10 4.30
CA LEU A 64 -12.23 -1.54 2.97
C LEU A 64 -11.28 -0.36 2.71
N ALA A 65 -11.23 0.62 3.62
CA ALA A 65 -10.37 1.78 3.46
C ALA A 65 -8.88 1.40 3.42
N ARG A 66 -8.45 0.43 4.26
CA ARG A 66 -7.09 -0.12 4.22
C ARG A 66 -6.76 -0.80 2.91
N LEU A 67 -7.69 -1.59 2.35
CA LEU A 67 -7.50 -2.23 1.05
C LEU A 67 -7.34 -1.20 -0.07
N GLN A 68 -8.19 -0.16 -0.08
CA GLN A 68 -8.12 0.92 -1.06
C GLN A 68 -6.81 1.72 -0.97
N TYR A 69 -6.32 2.01 0.25
CA TYR A 69 -5.05 2.69 0.47
C TYR A 69 -3.84 1.82 0.06
N SER A 70 -3.88 0.53 0.37
CA SER A 70 -2.79 -0.41 0.09
C SER A 70 -2.67 -0.77 -1.39
N LEU A 71 -3.80 -0.87 -2.11
CA LEU A 71 -3.84 -1.28 -3.52
C LEU A 71 -2.82 -0.55 -4.41
N PRO A 72 -2.80 0.80 -4.50
CA PRO A 72 -1.85 1.51 -5.35
C PRO A 72 -0.39 1.40 -4.86
N ARG A 73 -0.17 0.98 -3.60
CA ARG A 73 1.15 0.79 -2.98
C ARG A 73 1.70 -0.63 -3.20
N LEU A 74 0.85 -1.64 -3.38
CA LEU A 74 1.22 -3.04 -3.64
C LEU A 74 1.65 -3.31 -5.08
N VAL A 75 0.97 -2.70 -6.06
CA VAL A 75 1.09 -3.02 -7.50
C VAL A 75 2.53 -2.98 -8.04
N ARG A 76 3.41 -2.14 -7.50
CA ARG A 76 4.81 -2.04 -7.97
C ARG A 76 5.83 -2.82 -7.14
N LYS A 77 5.47 -3.43 -6.00
CA LYS A 77 6.30 -4.49 -5.39
C LYS A 77 6.27 -5.75 -6.27
N TRP A 78 5.15 -6.01 -6.92
CA TRP A 78 4.95 -7.15 -7.82
C TRP A 78 5.57 -7.01 -9.22
N THR A 79 5.86 -5.80 -9.71
CA THR A 79 6.59 -5.63 -10.98
C THR A 79 8.01 -6.20 -10.94
N ASN A 80 8.63 -6.26 -9.75
CA ASN A 80 9.94 -6.91 -9.57
C ASN A 80 9.82 -8.44 -9.57
N LEU A 81 8.70 -9.00 -9.09
CA LEU A 81 8.40 -10.44 -9.16
C LEU A 81 8.03 -10.91 -10.58
N SER A 82 7.37 -10.07 -11.39
CA SER A 82 7.01 -10.42 -12.76
C SER A 82 8.23 -10.42 -13.70
N GLN A 83 9.20 -9.53 -13.49
CA GLN A 83 10.47 -9.55 -14.23
C GLN A 83 11.29 -10.83 -13.94
N GLN A 84 11.25 -11.36 -12.72
CA GLN A 84 11.98 -12.58 -12.37
C GLN A 84 11.39 -13.85 -13.01
N ARG A 85 10.11 -13.82 -13.44
CA ARG A 85 9.47 -14.92 -14.18
C ARG A 85 9.47 -14.73 -15.70
N GLY A 86 9.82 -13.54 -16.20
CA GLY A 86 9.70 -13.14 -17.61
C GLY A 86 10.87 -13.50 -18.52
N GLY A 87 11.74 -14.45 -18.16
CA GLY A 87 12.89 -14.86 -18.96
C GLY A 87 12.58 -15.81 -20.13
N VAL A 88 11.35 -16.32 -20.26
CA VAL A 88 11.00 -17.26 -21.33
C VAL A 88 10.25 -16.54 -22.45
N ARG A 89 10.99 -16.30 -23.52
CA ARG A 89 10.54 -15.91 -24.85
C ARG A 89 9.35 -16.78 -25.29
N GLY A 90 8.13 -16.25 -25.23
CA GLY A 90 6.98 -16.85 -25.92
C GLY A 90 5.71 -16.89 -25.10
N SER A 91 4.90 -15.83 -25.17
CA SER A 91 3.46 -15.95 -25.46
C SER A 91 2.91 -14.54 -25.63
N ARG A 92 2.80 -14.09 -26.89
CA ARG A 92 1.77 -13.12 -27.25
C ARG A 92 0.46 -13.89 -27.21
N GLY A 93 -0.16 -13.96 -26.04
CA GLY A 93 -1.44 -14.60 -25.82
C GLY A 93 -2.30 -13.69 -24.96
N GLU A 94 -3.49 -13.38 -25.46
CA GLU A 94 -4.57 -12.70 -24.77
C GLU A 94 -4.76 -13.32 -23.38
N GLY A 95 -4.36 -12.59 -22.34
CA GLY A 95 -4.31 -13.13 -20.99
C GLY A 95 -4.02 -11.99 -20.05
N GLU A 96 -5.07 -11.52 -19.38
CA GLU A 96 -5.02 -10.53 -18.31
C GLU A 96 -3.82 -10.83 -17.39
N THR A 97 -2.93 -9.86 -17.21
CA THR A 97 -1.71 -10.11 -16.41
C THR A 97 -2.11 -10.47 -14.98
N GLN A 98 -1.35 -11.30 -14.27
CA GLN A 98 -1.65 -11.65 -12.86
C GLN A 98 -1.87 -10.39 -12.00
N LEU A 99 -1.12 -9.33 -12.29
CA LEU A 99 -1.27 -7.98 -11.72
C LEU A 99 -2.67 -7.37 -11.94
N GLU A 100 -3.24 -7.58 -13.11
CA GLU A 100 -4.52 -7.06 -13.53
C GLU A 100 -5.67 -7.87 -12.93
N LEU A 101 -5.52 -9.20 -12.82
CA LEU A 101 -6.43 -10.08 -12.07
C LEU A 101 -6.48 -9.71 -10.58
N ASP A 102 -5.33 -9.54 -9.94
CA ASP A 102 -5.26 -9.21 -8.51
C ASP A 102 -5.80 -7.80 -8.25
N ARG A 103 -5.55 -6.84 -9.17
CA ARG A 103 -6.15 -5.51 -9.11
C ARG A 103 -7.66 -5.57 -9.22
N ARG A 104 -8.20 -6.39 -10.14
CA ARG A 104 -9.65 -6.61 -10.27
C ARG A 104 -10.24 -7.21 -9.01
N GLN A 105 -9.59 -8.21 -8.40
CA GLN A 105 -10.08 -8.80 -7.16
C GLN A 105 -10.19 -7.76 -6.03
N ILE A 106 -9.16 -6.93 -5.85
CA ILE A 106 -9.19 -5.90 -4.81
C ILE A 106 -10.22 -4.80 -5.15
N GLN A 107 -10.34 -4.41 -6.42
CA GLN A 107 -11.39 -3.47 -6.87
C GLN A 107 -12.80 -4.03 -6.64
N ASN A 108 -13.02 -5.32 -6.92
CA ASN A 108 -14.30 -5.98 -6.72
C ASN A 108 -14.67 -6.04 -5.24
N VAL A 109 -13.72 -6.38 -4.36
CA VAL A 109 -13.93 -6.34 -2.91
C VAL A 109 -14.24 -4.91 -2.47
N ALA A 110 -13.52 -3.93 -3.00
CA ALA A 110 -13.73 -2.53 -2.65
C ALA A 110 -15.12 -2.01 -3.05
N ILE A 111 -15.60 -2.38 -4.24
CA ILE A 111 -16.92 -2.02 -4.75
C ILE A 111 -18.02 -2.76 -3.99
N ALA A 112 -17.84 -4.05 -3.72
CA ALA A 112 -18.83 -4.86 -3.01
C ALA A 112 -19.07 -4.36 -1.57
N ALA A 113 -18.01 -3.98 -0.86
CA ALA A 113 -18.12 -3.38 0.46
C ALA A 113 -18.84 -2.01 0.41
N ALA A 114 -18.50 -1.15 -0.55
CA ALA A 114 -19.18 0.14 -0.72
C ALA A 114 -20.67 0.02 -1.05
N LEU A 115 -21.09 -1.05 -1.74
CA LEU A 115 -22.50 -1.32 -2.06
C LEU A 115 -23.27 -1.96 -0.90
N ALA A 116 -22.60 -2.60 0.06
CA ALA A 116 -23.25 -3.18 1.24
C ALA A 116 -23.65 -2.11 2.28
N GLU A 117 -23.10 -0.91 2.16
CA GLU A 117 -23.34 0.25 3.04
C GLU A 117 -24.40 1.23 2.47
N ALA A 118 -24.96 0.97 1.28
CA ALA A 118 -25.97 1.79 0.60
C ALA A 118 -27.37 1.15 0.67
#